data_AF-A0A259H8P0-F1
#
_entry.id   AF-A0A259H8P0-F1
#
_cell.length_a   1.000
_cell.length_b   1.000
_cell.length_c   1.000
_cell.angle_alpha   90.00
_cell.angle_beta   90.00
_cell.angle_gamma   90.00
#
_symmetry.space_group_name_H-M   'P 1'
#
loop_
_entity.id
_entity.type
_entity.pdbx_description
1 polymer ?
#
loop_
_entity_poly.entity_id
_entity_poly.type
_entity_poly.pdbx_seq_one_letter_code
_entity_poly.pdbx_strand_id
1 'polypeptide(L)'
;MCIPAYGKYIILGISVGLLIILSVFYTHSTIQLGFAMILAIVQSRIVCPKCGNALLKDKNGWYIFTLRTTCRDCGQDTLLCEAESDDITKNRLK
;
A
#
# COMPACT_ATOMS: atom_id res chain seq x y z
N MET A 1 18.42 5.83 5.76
CA MET A 1 17.15 5.44 6.41
C MET A 1 16.18 5.00 5.32
N CYS A 2 15.81 3.73 5.27
CA CYS A 2 14.77 3.26 4.37
C CYS A 2 13.43 3.25 5.11
N ILE A 3 12.37 3.73 4.45
CA ILE A 3 11.00 3.63 4.94
C ILE A 3 10.37 2.39 4.27
N PRO A 4 9.92 1.38 5.05
CA PRO A 4 9.39 0.15 4.50
C PRO A 4 8.13 0.40 3.67
N ALA A 5 7.95 -0.40 2.62
CA ALA A 5 6.85 -0.26 1.68
C ALA A 5 5.48 -0.43 2.38
N TYR A 6 5.39 -1.36 3.33
CA TYR A 6 4.19 -1.55 4.15
C TYR A 6 3.86 -0.31 4.98
N GLY A 7 4.87 0.31 5.60
CA GLY A 7 4.70 1.50 6.42
C GLY A 7 4.15 2.66 5.59
N LYS A 8 4.72 2.91 4.40
CA LYS A 8 4.20 3.91 3.45
C LYS A 8 2.75 3.62 3.10
N TYR A 9 2.44 2.36 2.79
CA TYR A 9 1.11 1.93 2.36
C TYR A 9 0.03 2.15 3.42
N ILE A 10 0.31 1.76 4.67
CA ILE A 10 -0.64 1.91 5.78
C ILE A 10 -0.81 3.38 6.16
N ILE A 11 0.28 4.13 6.28
CA ILE A 11 0.21 5.56 6.66
C ILE A 11 -0.58 6.34 5.61
N LEU A 12 -0.30 6.13 4.32
CA LEU A 12 -1.06 6.76 3.25
C LEU A 12 -2.53 6.31 3.26
N GLY A 13 -2.80 5.02 3.46
CA GLY A 13 -4.17 4.51 3.53
C GLY A 13 -5.00 5.11 4.66
N ILE A 14 -4.42 5.22 5.86
CA ILE A 14 -5.07 5.86 7.00
C ILE A 14 -5.30 7.35 6.72
N SER A 15 -4.30 8.04 6.15
CA SER A 15 -4.43 9.47 5.82
C SER A 15 -5.53 9.74 4.80
N VAL A 16 -5.64 8.92 3.75
CA VAL A 16 -6.68 9.02 2.71
C VAL A 16 -8.05 8.78 3.34
N GLY A 17 -8.22 7.70 4.12
CA GLY A 17 -9.49 7.39 4.77
C GLY A 17 -9.94 8.51 5.70
N LEU A 18 -9.03 9.05 6.52
CA LEU A 18 -9.32 10.15 7.43
C LEU A 18 -9.70 11.44 6.68
N LEU A 19 -8.98 11.77 5.60
CA LEU A 19 -9.27 12.94 4.78
C LEU A 19 -10.63 12.85 4.10
N ILE A 20 -11.02 11.67 3.60
CA ILE A 20 -12.35 11.45 3.02
C ILE A 20 -13.42 11.67 4.09
N ILE A 21 -13.25 11.10 5.29
CA ILE A 21 -14.22 11.24 6.38
C ILE A 21 -14.37 12.72 6.77
N LEU A 22 -13.25 13.42 6.99
CA LEU A 22 -13.28 14.85 7.32
C LEU A 22 -13.91 15.68 6.21
N SER A 23 -13.57 15.39 4.95
CA SER A 23 -14.08 16.10 3.78
C SER A 23 -15.58 15.91 3.58
N VAL A 24 -16.11 14.72 3.83
CA VAL A 24 -17.51 14.39 3.57
C VAL A 24 -18.41 14.76 4.75
N PHE A 25 -17.98 14.49 5.98
CA PHE A 25 -18.84 14.62 7.16
C PHE A 25 -18.66 15.91 7.94
N TYR A 26 -17.52 16.60 7.80
CA TYR A 26 -17.22 17.80 8.60
C TYR A 26 -17.09 19.07 7.75
N THR A 27 -16.20 19.08 6.77
CA THR A 27 -15.88 20.32 6.05
C THR A 27 -16.69 20.52 4.77
N HIS A 28 -17.28 19.45 4.22
CA HIS A 28 -17.95 19.45 2.90
C HIS A 28 -17.08 20.07 1.78
N SER A 29 -15.75 19.99 1.92
CA SER A 29 -14.81 20.69 1.05
C SER A 29 -14.39 19.82 -0.13
N THR A 30 -14.73 20.25 -1.34
CA THR A 30 -14.32 19.58 -2.59
C THR A 30 -12.81 19.61 -2.82
N ILE A 31 -12.12 20.64 -2.31
CA ILE A 31 -10.65 20.76 -2.39
C ILE A 31 -9.99 19.66 -1.55
N GLN A 32 -10.51 19.43 -0.34
CA GLN A 32 -9.98 18.40 0.55
C GLN A 32 -10.22 17.00 -0.03
N LEU A 33 -11.38 16.77 -0.65
CA LEU A 33 -11.66 15.55 -1.41
C LEU A 33 -10.69 15.35 -2.57
N GLY A 34 -10.39 16.42 -3.32
CA GLY A 34 -9.39 16.42 -4.40
C GLY A 34 -8.01 15.99 -3.91
N PHE A 35 -7.59 16.53 -2.76
CA PHE A 35 -6.31 16.14 -2.14
C PHE A 35 -6.29 14.67 -1.70
N ALA A 36 -7.39 14.18 -1.11
CA ALA A 36 -7.52 12.77 -0.74
C ALA A 36 -7.40 11.84 -1.97
N MET A 37 -7.98 12.21 -3.11
CA MET A 37 -7.86 11.46 -4.36
C MET A 37 -6.41 11.40 -4.86
N ILE A 38 -5.66 12.50 -4.80
CA ILE A 38 -4.23 12.51 -5.19
C ILE A 38 -3.44 11.55 -4.31
N LEU A 39 -3.65 11.60 -2.99
CA LEU A 39 -2.98 10.69 -2.06
C LEU A 39 -3.37 9.23 -2.29
N ALA A 40 -4.63 8.94 -2.64
CA ALA A 40 -5.07 7.60 -3.00
C ALA A 40 -4.35 7.07 -4.26
N ILE A 41 -4.13 7.93 -5.26
CA ILE A 41 -3.36 7.57 -6.46
C ILE A 41 -1.91 7.27 -6.06
N VAL A 42 -1.28 8.11 -5.25
CA VAL A 42 0.09 7.88 -4.77
C VAL A 42 0.19 6.58 -3.98
N GLN A 43 -0.76 6.30 -3.10
CA GLN A 43 -0.83 5.06 -2.34
C GLN A 43 -0.91 3.83 -3.28
N SER A 44 -1.69 3.92 -4.36
CA SER A 44 -1.84 2.84 -5.34
C SER A 44 -0.55 2.52 -6.11
N ARG A 45 0.43 3.43 -6.09
CA ARG A 45 1.73 3.29 -6.76
C ARG A 45 2.83 2.76 -5.85
N ILE A 46 2.53 2.42 -4.60
CA ILE A 46 3.53 1.84 -3.69
C ILE A 46 3.83 0.43 -4.15
N VAL A 47 5.09 0.21 -4.54
CA VAL A 47 5.57 -1.05 -5.09
C VAL A 47 6.34 -1.88 -4.06
N CYS A 48 6.27 -3.20 -4.22
CA CYS A 48 7.11 -4.14 -3.50
C CYS A 48 8.57 -3.99 -3.95
N PRO A 49 9.56 -3.94 -3.03
CA PRO A 49 10.97 -3.77 -3.37
C PRO A 49 11.57 -4.95 -4.17
N LYS A 50 10.94 -6.13 -4.10
CA LYS A 50 11.44 -7.36 -4.75
C LYS A 50 10.86 -7.57 -6.15
N CYS A 51 9.53 -7.55 -6.30
CA CYS A 51 8.87 -7.82 -7.58
C CYS A 51 8.43 -6.57 -8.34
N GLY A 52 8.50 -5.37 -7.74
CA GLY A 52 8.06 -4.13 -8.37
C GLY A 52 6.55 -3.98 -8.56
N ASN A 53 5.76 -4.99 -8.19
CA ASN A 53 4.30 -4.91 -8.27
C ASN A 53 3.72 -4.02 -7.17
N ALA A 54 2.61 -3.34 -7.48
CA ALA A 54 1.92 -2.49 -6.53
C ALA A 54 1.29 -3.32 -5.40
N LEU A 55 1.51 -2.92 -4.15
CA LEU A 55 0.97 -3.62 -2.97
C LEU A 55 -0.56 -3.63 -2.91
N LEU A 56 -1.18 -2.62 -3.52
CA LEU A 56 -2.63 -2.46 -3.59
C LEU A 56 -3.24 -3.29 -4.73
N LYS A 57 -2.44 -3.97 -5.56
CA LYS A 57 -2.93 -4.82 -6.65
C LYS A 57 -2.72 -6.30 -6.33
N ASP A 58 -3.69 -7.11 -6.71
CA ASP A 58 -3.58 -8.56 -6.70
C ASP A 58 -2.93 -9.07 -8.00
N LYS A 59 -2.61 -10.37 -8.05
CA LYS A 59 -2.04 -11.05 -9.23
C LYS A 59 -2.84 -10.84 -10.51
N ASN A 60 -4.14 -10.65 -10.37
CA ASN A 60 -5.09 -10.43 -11.46
C ASN A 60 -5.26 -8.93 -11.83
N GLY A 61 -4.50 -8.02 -11.20
CA GLY A 61 -4.55 -6.58 -11.44
C GLY A 61 -5.65 -5.83 -10.69
N TRP A 62 -6.49 -6.52 -9.92
CA TRP A 62 -7.56 -5.93 -9.11
C TRP A 62 -7.01 -5.18 -7.90
N TYR A 63 -7.62 -4.04 -7.57
CA TYR A 63 -7.26 -3.27 -6.39
C TYR A 63 -7.81 -3.94 -5.13
N ILE A 64 -6.93 -4.40 -4.25
CA ILE A 64 -7.28 -5.02 -2.96
C ILE A 64 -6.58 -4.26 -1.85
N PHE A 65 -7.37 -3.79 -0.89
CA PHE A 65 -6.83 -3.31 0.37
C PHE A 65 -6.42 -4.50 1.24
N THR A 66 -5.14 -4.61 1.55
CA THR A 66 -4.60 -5.71 2.36
C THR A 66 -3.94 -5.21 3.63
N LEU A 67 -4.19 -5.91 4.74
CA LEU A 67 -3.49 -5.73 6.02
C LEU A 67 -2.33 -6.72 6.19
N ARG A 68 -2.06 -7.56 5.17
CA ARG A 68 -0.89 -8.45 5.21
C ARG A 68 0.38 -7.63 5.07
N THR A 69 1.35 -7.95 5.92
CA THR A 69 2.72 -7.43 5.86
C THR A 69 3.54 -8.07 4.75
N THR A 70 3.08 -9.18 4.16
CA THR A 70 3.74 -9.86 3.04
C THR A 70 3.09 -9.51 1.70
N CYS A 71 3.93 -9.39 0.67
CA CYS A 71 3.48 -9.19 -0.70
C CYS A 71 2.72 -10.44 -1.20
N ARG A 72 1.54 -10.27 -1.81
CA ARG A 72 0.74 -11.38 -2.36
C ARG A 72 1.36 -12.05 -3.57
N ASP A 73 2.12 -11.30 -4.37
CA ASP A 73 2.67 -11.79 -5.63
C ASP A 73 3.89 -12.66 -5.38
N CYS A 74 4.86 -12.12 -4.64
CA CYS A 74 6.14 -12.76 -4.41
C CYS A 74 6.34 -13.33 -3.01
N GLY A 75 5.50 -12.98 -2.02
CA GLY A 75 5.62 -13.42 -0.62
C GLY A 75 6.58 -12.61 0.25
N GLN A 76 7.26 -11.61 -0.32
CA GLN A 76 8.28 -10.78 0.34
C GLN A 76 7.72 -10.07 1.58
N ASP A 77 8.47 -10.03 2.67
CA ASP A 77 8.10 -9.14 3.77
C ASP A 77 8.25 -7.67 3.37
N THR A 78 7.14 -6.94 3.38
CA THR A 78 7.11 -5.52 2.98
C THR A 78 7.40 -4.58 4.16
N LEU A 79 7.59 -5.14 5.36
CA LEU A 79 8.23 -4.45 6.49
C LEU A 79 9.76 -4.36 6.33
N LEU A 80 10.34 -5.25 5.51
CA LEU A 80 11.76 -5.20 5.19
C LEU A 80 11.99 -4.27 4.00
N CYS A 81 13.09 -3.55 4.09
CA CYS A 81 13.54 -2.61 3.07
C CYS A 81 14.32 -3.30 1.95
N GLU A 82 15.03 -4.36 2.30
CA GLU A 82 15.83 -5.15 1.37
C GLU A 82 15.03 -6.36 0.90
N ALA A 83 15.32 -6.81 -0.33
CA ALA A 83 14.73 -8.03 -0.84
C ALA A 83 15.29 -9.24 -0.07
N GLU A 84 14.41 -10.10 0.45
CA GLU A 84 14.82 -11.35 1.08
C GLU A 84 15.21 -12.37 0.00
N SER A 85 16.00 -13.38 0.38
CA SER A 85 16.32 -14.50 -0.51
C SER A 85 15.07 -15.28 -0.92
N ASP A 86 15.08 -15.84 -2.13
CA ASP A 86 13.94 -16.55 -2.72
C ASP A 86 13.48 -17.77 -1.91
N ASP A 87 14.38 -18.43 -1.20
CA ASP A 87 14.07 -19.62 -0.39
C ASP A 87 13.12 -19.29 0.78
N ILE A 88 13.33 -18.14 1.42
CA ILE A 88 12.45 -17.66 2.51
C ILE A 88 11.09 -17.27 1.95
N THR A 89 11.07 -16.66 0.77
CA THR A 89 9.84 -16.14 0.18
C THR A 89 8.93 -17.25 -0.34
N LYS A 90 9.49 -18.30 -0.95
CA LYS A 90 8.75 -19.49 -1.41
C LYS A 90 8.07 -20.25 -0.28
N ASN A 91 8.70 -20.30 0.90
CA ASN A 91 8.10 -20.95 2.07
C ASN A 91 6.84 -20.24 2.59
N ARG A 92 6.70 -18.92 2.37
CA ARG A 92 5.51 -18.13 2.82
C ARG A 92 4.35 -18.14 1.82
N LEU A 93 4.60 -18.58 0.58
CA LEU A 93 3.58 -18.71 -0.47
C LEU A 93 2.90 -20.10 -0.50
N LYS A 94 3.42 -21.07 0.26
CA LYS A 94 2.76 -22.36 0.53
C LYS A 94 1.59 -22.19 1.48
#